data_AF-A0A925E5W1-F1
#
_entry.id   AF-A0A925E5W1-F1
#
_cell.length_a   1.000
_cell.length_b   1.000
_cell.length_c   1.000
_cell.angle_alpha   90.00
_cell.angle_beta   90.00
_cell.angle_gamma   90.00
#
_symmetry.space_group_name_H-M   'P 1'
#
loop_
_entity.id
_entity.type
_entity.pdbx_description
1 polymer ?
#
loop_
_entity_poly.entity_id
_entity_poly.type
_entity_poly.pdbx_seq_one_letter_code
_entity_poly.pdbx_strand_id
1 'polypeptide(L)'
;MSIKLYWVDEKQTILRYDVRGRWTWWDFYEAFGRAYRMSATVQHRVDMMVNLADSGPFPGGALNHAQTLSNRLSENMGLTIVVTGNRLAKALYQSGCGLYPNVPAFLRLANSVEEARALIEAERNQEDA
;
A
#
# COMPACT_ATOMS: atom_id res chain seq x y z
N MET A 1 11.98 -3.93 14.51
CA MET A 1 10.80 -3.42 13.78
C MET A 1 10.48 -4.40 12.66
N SER A 2 9.23 -4.86 12.58
CA SER A 2 8.74 -5.82 11.59
C SER A 2 8.45 -5.22 10.22
N ILE A 3 8.58 -3.89 10.07
CA ILE A 3 8.30 -3.17 8.83
C ILE A 3 9.54 -2.39 8.38
N LYS A 4 10.08 -2.75 7.22
CA LYS A 4 11.10 -1.98 6.51
C LYS A 4 10.43 -1.08 5.49
N LEU A 5 10.91 0.15 5.35
CA LEU A 5 10.41 1.15 4.40
C LEU A 5 11.57 1.74 3.62
N TYR A 6 11.49 1.75 2.29
CA TYR A 6 12.55 2.27 1.42
C TYR A 6 12.02 2.63 0.02
N TRP A 7 12.77 3.46 -0.70
CA TRP A 7 12.55 3.75 -2.12
C TRP A 7 12.96 2.56 -2.99
N VAL A 8 12.10 2.13 -3.90
CA VAL A 8 12.40 1.02 -4.82
C VAL A 8 13.31 1.46 -5.98
N ASP A 9 13.25 2.74 -6.32
CA ASP A 9 13.96 3.32 -7.45
C ASP A 9 14.67 4.63 -7.06
N GLU A 10 15.72 4.99 -7.81
CA GLU A 10 16.50 6.21 -7.58
C GLU A 10 15.69 7.49 -7.84
N LYS A 11 14.67 7.41 -8.70
CA LYS A 11 13.75 8.51 -9.00
C LYS A 11 12.71 8.72 -7.90
N GLN A 12 12.76 7.91 -6.83
CA GLN A 12 11.86 7.98 -5.67
C GLN A 12 10.38 7.94 -6.05
N THR A 13 10.01 7.10 -7.02
CA THR A 13 8.62 7.05 -7.50
C THR A 13 7.78 6.01 -6.79
N ILE A 14 8.40 5.01 -6.15
CA ILE A 14 7.70 3.94 -5.43
C ILE A 14 8.30 3.78 -4.02
N LEU A 15 7.48 3.94 -2.99
CA LEU A 15 7.81 3.54 -1.62
C LEU A 15 7.35 2.12 -1.35
N ARG A 16 8.25 1.28 -0.85
CA ARG A 16 7.93 -0.10 -0.50
C ARG A 16 8.03 -0.35 0.99
N TYR A 17 6.97 -0.93 1.54
CA TYR A 17 6.92 -1.54 2.85
C TYR A 17 7.18 -3.03 2.70
N ASP A 18 8.21 -3.55 3.36
CA ASP A 18 8.38 -4.99 3.55
C ASP A 18 7.99 -5.33 5.00
N VAL A 19 6.83 -5.98 5.15
CA VAL A 19 6.29 -6.40 6.45
C VAL A 19 6.63 -7.87 6.68
N ARG A 20 7.35 -8.16 7.75
CA ARG A 20 7.79 -9.52 8.10
C ARG A 20 7.40 -9.90 9.52
N GLY A 21 6.91 -11.12 9.68
CA GLY A 21 6.54 -11.66 10.99
C GLY A 21 5.38 -10.89 11.64
N ARG A 22 5.32 -10.90 12.98
CA ARG A 22 4.24 -10.24 13.72
C ARG A 22 4.40 -8.72 13.68
N TRP A 23 3.29 -8.04 13.41
CA TRP A 23 3.19 -6.59 13.38
C TRP A 23 1.84 -6.16 13.95
N THR A 24 1.76 -4.91 14.38
CA THR A 24 0.56 -4.27 14.89
C THR A 24 0.19 -3.09 14.01
N TRP A 25 -1.06 -2.63 14.08
CA TRP A 25 -1.44 -1.38 13.41
C TRP A 25 -0.59 -0.20 13.87
N TRP A 26 -0.12 -0.20 15.13
CA TRP A 26 0.83 0.81 15.61
C TRP A 26 2.12 0.81 14.78
N ASP A 27 2.76 -0.35 14.59
CA ASP A 27 3.96 -0.46 13.75
C ASP A 27 3.71 0.07 12.34
N PHE A 28 2.53 -0.24 11.78
CA PHE A 28 2.14 0.20 10.45
C PHE A 28 1.90 1.71 10.39
N TYR A 29 1.25 2.30 11.39
CA TYR A 29 1.06 3.76 11.47
C TYR A 29 2.38 4.51 11.62
N GLU A 30 3.34 3.98 12.39
CA GLU A 30 4.68 4.55 12.47
C GLU A 30 5.40 4.49 11.11
N ALA A 31 5.29 3.36 10.40
CA ALA A 31 5.83 3.23 9.05
C ALA A 31 5.13 4.18 8.06
N PHE A 32 3.80 4.29 8.12
CA PHE A 32 3.02 5.21 7.29
C PHE A 32 3.41 6.67 7.53
N GLY A 33 3.60 7.08 8.79
CA GLY A 33 4.07 8.43 9.11
C GLY A 33 5.47 8.72 8.56
N ARG A 34 6.37 7.72 8.52
CA ARG A 34 7.66 7.85 7.84
C ARG A 34 7.49 7.96 6.32
N ALA A 35 6.64 7.14 5.72
CA ALA A 35 6.38 7.17 4.29
C ALA A 35 5.77 8.50 3.85
N TYR A 36 4.83 9.04 4.62
CA TYR A 36 4.27 10.38 4.40
C TYR A 36 5.35 11.46 4.39
N ARG A 37 6.29 11.42 5.35
CA ARG A 37 7.42 12.36 5.36
C ARG A 37 8.37 12.17 4.19
N MET A 38 8.61 10.93 3.77
CA MET A 38 9.44 10.61 2.61
C MET A 38 8.78 11.06 1.31
N SER A 39 7.48 10.80 1.11
CA SER A 39 6.77 11.25 -0.09
C SER A 39 6.68 12.77 -0.14
N ALA A 40 6.62 13.46 0.99
CA ALA A 40 6.61 14.91 1.04
C ALA A 40 7.95 15.56 0.61
N THR A 41 9.05 14.81 0.47
CA THR A 41 10.32 15.36 -0.02
C THR A 41 10.39 15.48 -1.54
N VAL A 42 9.39 14.96 -2.26
CA VAL A 42 9.33 14.98 -3.73
C VAL A 42 8.02 15.63 -4.21
N GLN A 43 8.07 16.29 -5.35
CA GLN A 43 6.91 17.03 -5.90
C GLN A 43 6.12 16.23 -6.94
N HIS A 44 6.57 15.02 -7.29
CA HIS A 44 5.87 14.14 -8.23
C HIS A 44 5.04 13.09 -7.50
N ARG A 45 4.19 12.38 -8.26
CA ARG A 45 3.43 11.22 -7.80
C ARG A 45 4.36 10.17 -7.17
N VAL A 46 3.89 9.55 -6.09
CA VAL A 46 4.53 8.43 -5.41
C VAL A 46 3.53 7.31 -5.18
N ASP A 47 3.83 6.12 -5.69
CA ASP A 47 3.00 4.92 -5.48
C ASP A 47 3.51 4.11 -4.28
N MET A 48 2.60 3.49 -3.54
CA MET A 48 2.91 2.68 -2.37
C MET A 48 2.85 1.18 -2.71
N MET A 49 3.85 0.42 -2.30
CA MET A 49 3.85 -1.03 -2.38
C MET A 49 3.95 -1.63 -0.97
N VAL A 50 2.87 -2.21 -0.48
CA VAL A 50 2.81 -2.87 0.82
C VAL A 50 2.99 -4.37 0.63
N ASN A 51 4.22 -4.86 0.83
CA ASN A 51 4.53 -6.28 0.71
C ASN A 51 4.28 -7.04 2.01
N LEU A 52 3.25 -7.88 1.98
CA LEU A 52 2.80 -8.73 3.08
C LEU A 52 3.07 -10.22 2.83
N ALA A 53 3.84 -10.59 1.78
CA ALA A 53 4.09 -11.98 1.41
C ALA A 53 4.68 -12.81 2.56
N ASP A 54 5.58 -12.20 3.34
CA ASP A 54 6.24 -12.83 4.50
C ASP A 54 5.68 -12.31 5.84
N SER A 55 4.50 -11.70 5.82
CA SER A 55 3.88 -11.15 7.03
C SER A 55 3.25 -12.25 7.88
N GLY A 56 3.23 -12.04 9.19
CA GLY A 56 2.46 -12.84 10.13
C GLY A 56 0.95 -12.58 10.00
N PRO A 57 0.16 -13.08 10.95
CA PRO A 57 -1.30 -12.90 10.94
C PRO A 57 -1.69 -11.42 10.80
N PHE A 58 -2.67 -11.17 9.92
CA PHE A 58 -3.22 -9.84 9.71
C PHE A 58 -3.93 -9.36 10.99
N PRO A 59 -3.58 -8.20 11.57
CA PRO A 59 -4.24 -7.71 12.77
C PRO A 59 -5.73 -7.41 12.50
N GLY A 60 -6.58 -7.58 13.52
CA GLY A 60 -8.02 -7.32 13.40
C GLY A 60 -8.36 -5.88 13.01
N GLY A 61 -9.59 -5.63 12.55
CA GLY A 61 -10.07 -4.28 12.21
C GLY A 61 -9.56 -3.72 10.88
N ALA A 62 -9.07 -4.57 9.98
CA ALA A 62 -8.49 -4.23 8.68
C ALA A 62 -9.23 -3.14 7.90
N LEU A 63 -10.54 -3.28 7.76
CA LEU A 63 -11.37 -2.36 6.98
C LEU A 63 -11.37 -0.94 7.58
N ASN A 64 -11.47 -0.83 8.91
CA ASN A 64 -11.45 0.46 9.60
C ASN A 64 -10.09 1.16 9.45
N HIS A 65 -9.00 0.38 9.52
CA HIS A 65 -7.66 0.92 9.32
C HIS A 65 -7.41 1.34 7.88
N ALA A 66 -7.87 0.56 6.90
CA ALA A 66 -7.80 0.92 5.48
C ALA A 66 -8.55 2.24 5.20
N GLN A 67 -9.76 2.39 5.73
CA GLN A 67 -10.54 3.63 5.61
C GLN A 67 -9.86 4.82 6.31
N THR A 68 -9.28 4.60 7.49
CA THR A 68 -8.58 5.66 8.22
C THR A 68 -7.34 6.12 7.47
N LEU A 69 -6.59 5.20 6.87
CA LEU A 69 -5.39 5.50 6.09
C LEU A 69 -5.72 6.18 4.77
N SER A 70 -6.81 5.77 4.10
CA SER A 70 -7.23 6.39 2.83
C SER A 70 -7.56 7.87 3.00
N ASN A 71 -8.16 8.24 4.12
CA ASN A 71 -8.48 9.64 4.45
C ASN A 71 -7.24 10.47 4.82
N ARG A 72 -6.05 9.86 4.88
CA ARG A 72 -4.78 10.50 5.28
C ARG A 72 -3.71 10.43 4.20
N LEU A 73 -4.04 9.97 3.00
CA LEU A 73 -3.12 9.97 1.87
C LEU A 73 -2.70 11.41 1.54
N SER A 74 -1.42 11.63 1.22
CA SER A 74 -0.97 12.93 0.73
C SER A 74 -1.44 13.15 -0.71
N GLU A 75 -1.52 14.41 -1.14
CA GLU A 75 -1.96 14.76 -2.49
C GLU A 75 -1.11 14.11 -3.60
N ASN A 76 0.18 13.87 -3.32
CA ASN A 76 1.09 13.21 -4.25
C ASN A 76 1.13 11.68 -4.11
N MET A 77 0.33 11.07 -3.23
CA MET A 77 0.22 9.61 -3.17
C MET A 77 -0.74 9.11 -4.26
N GLY A 78 -0.19 8.30 -5.16
CA GLY A 78 -0.95 7.62 -6.19
C GLY A 78 -1.55 6.31 -5.68
N LEU A 79 -1.27 5.23 -6.40
CA LEU A 79 -1.83 3.92 -6.17
C LEU A 79 -1.11 3.19 -5.04
N THR A 80 -1.88 2.55 -4.17
CA THR A 80 -1.39 1.62 -3.15
C THR A 80 -1.63 0.18 -3.59
N ILE A 81 -0.57 -0.59 -3.78
CA ILE A 81 -0.66 -2.03 -4.05
C ILE A 81 -0.31 -2.81 -2.79
N VAL A 82 -1.19 -3.71 -2.36
CA VAL A 82 -0.90 -4.68 -1.30
C VAL A 82 -0.53 -6.02 -1.94
N VAL A 83 0.72 -6.45 -1.76
CA VAL A 83 1.22 -7.76 -2.23
C VAL A 83 0.92 -8.81 -1.18
N THR A 84 0.02 -9.74 -1.47
CA THR A 84 -0.36 -10.79 -0.52
C THR A 84 -0.91 -12.05 -1.20
N GLY A 85 -0.42 -13.20 -0.78
CA GLY A 85 -1.02 -14.50 -1.08
C GLY A 85 -2.14 -14.90 -0.11
N ASN A 86 -2.39 -14.12 0.95
CA ASN A 86 -3.29 -14.50 2.03
C ASN A 86 -4.77 -14.39 1.60
N ARG A 87 -5.49 -15.51 1.66
CA ARG A 87 -6.92 -15.59 1.30
C ARG A 87 -7.81 -14.67 2.13
N LEU A 88 -7.50 -14.49 3.43
CA LEU A 88 -8.25 -13.59 4.30
C LEU A 88 -8.08 -12.13 3.85
N ALA A 89 -6.87 -11.72 3.48
CA ALA A 89 -6.63 -10.36 2.97
C ALA A 89 -7.39 -10.10 1.67
N LYS A 90 -7.45 -11.09 0.78
CA LYS A 90 -8.26 -11.02 -0.45
C LYS A 90 -9.75 -10.89 -0.16
N ALA A 91 -10.28 -11.69 0.76
CA ALA A 91 -11.68 -11.62 1.16
C ALA A 91 -12.03 -10.26 1.79
N LEU A 92 -11.16 -9.73 2.67
CA LEU A 92 -11.33 -8.42 3.28
C LEU A 92 -11.31 -7.30 2.24
N TYR A 93 -10.40 -7.36 1.27
CA TYR A 93 -10.37 -6.40 0.15
C TYR A 93 -11.68 -6.44 -0.65
N GLN A 94 -12.16 -7.64 -1.03
CA GLN A 94 -13.42 -7.78 -1.75
C GLN A 94 -14.61 -7.20 -0.98
N SER A 95 -14.69 -7.47 0.34
CA SER A 95 -15.71 -6.84 1.19
C SER A 95 -15.55 -5.31 1.24
N GLY A 96 -14.31 -4.82 1.34
CA GLY A 96 -14.00 -3.39 1.33
C GLY A 96 -14.45 -2.70 0.05
N CYS A 97 -14.19 -3.30 -1.12
CA CYS A 97 -14.64 -2.79 -2.42
C CYS A 97 -16.17 -2.72 -2.53
N GLY A 98 -16.89 -3.69 -1.94
CA GLY A 98 -18.35 -3.68 -1.92
C GLY A 98 -18.95 -2.63 -0.97
N LEU A 99 -18.28 -2.36 0.15
CA LEU A 99 -18.76 -1.41 1.16
C LEU A 99 -18.34 0.04 0.89
N TYR A 100 -17.19 0.24 0.24
CA TYR A 100 -16.56 1.54 0.06
C TYR A 100 -16.13 1.71 -1.40
N PRO A 101 -16.91 2.45 -2.21
CA PRO A 101 -16.63 2.67 -3.64
C PRO A 101 -15.27 3.32 -3.92
N ASN A 102 -14.69 4.01 -2.93
CA ASN A 102 -13.39 4.67 -3.08
C ASN A 102 -12.21 3.72 -2.86
N VAL A 103 -12.39 2.54 -2.24
CA VAL A 103 -11.28 1.59 -1.99
C VAL A 103 -10.62 1.15 -3.29
N PRO A 104 -11.37 0.73 -4.33
CA PRO A 104 -10.82 0.49 -5.65
C PRO A 104 -10.42 1.77 -6.41
N ALA A 105 -10.43 2.97 -5.84
CA ALA A 105 -9.78 4.11 -6.50
C ALA A 105 -8.28 4.14 -6.18
N PHE A 106 -7.92 3.90 -4.91
CA PHE A 106 -6.54 4.08 -4.44
C PHE A 106 -5.83 2.78 -4.02
N LEU A 107 -6.54 1.66 -3.84
CA LEU A 107 -5.95 0.40 -3.37
C LEU A 107 -6.21 -0.75 -4.33
N ARG A 108 -5.17 -1.56 -4.61
CA ARG A 108 -5.26 -2.83 -5.35
C ARG A 108 -4.53 -3.94 -4.63
N LEU A 109 -4.82 -5.18 -5.00
CA LEU A 109 -4.06 -6.35 -4.59
C LEU A 109 -3.19 -6.87 -5.72
N ALA A 110 -2.04 -7.42 -5.35
CA ALA A 110 -1.18 -8.21 -6.22
C ALA A 110 -0.76 -9.50 -5.49
N ASN A 111 -0.45 -10.55 -6.25
CA ASN A 111 0.06 -11.81 -5.73
C ASN A 111 1.59 -11.83 -5.62
N SER A 112 2.27 -10.94 -6.35
CA SER A 112 3.72 -10.78 -6.29
C SER A 112 4.16 -9.32 -6.41
N VAL A 113 5.42 -9.07 -6.12
CA VAL A 113 6.05 -7.75 -6.28
C VAL A 113 6.08 -7.37 -7.76
N GLU A 114 6.32 -8.33 -8.63
CA GLU A 114 6.38 -8.16 -10.09
C GLU A 114 5.02 -7.73 -10.64
N GLU A 115 3.94 -8.40 -10.20
CA GLU A 115 2.57 -8.01 -10.54
C GLU A 115 2.24 -6.61 -10.01
N ALA A 116 2.66 -6.28 -8.80
CA ALA A 116 2.47 -4.94 -8.25
C ALA A 116 3.15 -3.85 -9.07
N ARG A 117 4.37 -4.10 -9.55
CA ARG A 117 5.08 -3.17 -10.44
C ARG A 117 4.33 -2.99 -11.77
N ALA A 118 3.89 -4.09 -12.38
CA ALA A 118 3.15 -4.05 -13.63
C ALA A 118 1.84 -3.26 -13.49
N LEU A 119 1.12 -3.40 -12.37
CA LEU A 119 -0.09 -2.63 -12.09
C LEU A 119 0.18 -1.12 -11.96
N ILE A 120 1.25 -0.74 -11.25
CA ILE A 120 1.64 0.67 -11.12
C ILE A 120 2.01 1.27 -12.48
N GLU A 121 2.77 0.54 -13.28
CA GLU A 121 3.18 0.99 -14.62
C GLU A 121 1.98 1.13 -15.57
N ALA A 122 1.05 0.17 -15.54
CA ALA A 122 -0.17 0.23 -16.34
C ALA A 122 -1.04 1.43 -15.96
N GLU A 123 -1.18 1.75 -14.67
CA GLU A 123 -1.94 2.91 -14.20
C GLU A 123 -1.31 4.23 -14.67
N ARG A 124 0.01 4.38 -14.52
CA ARG A 124 0.72 5.59 -14.95
C ARG A 124 0.56 5.83 -16.46
N ASN A 125 0.66 4.78 -17.26
CA ASN A 125 0.49 4.87 -18.72
C ASN A 125 -0.95 5.26 -19.13
N GLN A 126 -1.96 5.02 -18.28
CA GLN A 126 -3.34 5.42 -18.54
C GLN A 126 -3.60 6.88 -18.16
N GLU A 127 -2.91 7.42 -17.15
CA GLU A 127 -3.01 8.83 -16.77
C GLU A 127 -2.31 9.77 -17.77
N ASP A 128 -1.23 9.29 -18.41
CA ASP A 128 -0.45 10.05 -19.39
C ASP A 128 -1.06 10.06 -20.81
N ALA A 129 -2.14 9.29 -21.05
CA ALA A 129 -2.77 9.10 -22.36
C ALA A 129 -4.01 10.00 -22.57
#